data_AF-A0A3D5R2E9-F1
#
_entry.id   AF-A0A3D5R2E9-F1
#
_cell.length_a   1.000
_cell.length_b   1.000
_cell.length_c   1.000
_cell.angle_alpha   90.00
_cell.angle_beta   90.00
_cell.angle_gamma   90.00
#
_symmetry.space_group_name_H-M   'P 1'
#
loop_
_entity.id
_entity.type
_entity.pdbx_description
1 polymer ?
#
loop_
_entity_poly.entity_id
_entity_poly.type
_entity_poly.pdbx_seq_one_letter_code
_entity_poly.pdbx_strand_id
1 'polypeptide(L)' 'MNKYKIVLEYDGTNYSGWQAQKNARSIQGTLIEAAQQFLDLPVEIQGAGRTDAGVHALGQVAHLECARKLNCETLRMG' A
#
# COMPACT_ATOMS: atom_id res chain seq x y z
N MET A 1 3.75 -7.68 15.99
CA MET A 1 3.08 -7.35 14.72
C MET A 1 3.70 -8.19 13.61
N ASN A 2 2.92 -8.66 12.65
CA ASN A 2 3.42 -9.47 11.52
C ASN A 2 3.70 -8.56 10.33
N LYS A 3 4.82 -8.79 9.63
CA LYS A 3 5.29 -7.94 8.52
C LYS A 3 5.38 -8.77 7.23
N TYR A 4 4.78 -8.25 6.16
CA TYR A 4 4.68 -8.92 4.86
C TYR A 4 5.27 -8.05 3.77
N LYS A 5 6.14 -8.61 2.92
CA LYS A 5 6.62 -7.93 1.70
C LYS A 5 5.54 -8.03 0.62
N ILE A 6 5.17 -6.90 0.05
CA ILE A 6 4.29 -6.80 -1.12
C ILE A 6 5.02 -6.11 -2.27
N VAL A 7 4.62 -6.43 -3.50
CA VAL A 7 5.11 -5.79 -4.73
C VAL A 7 3.89 -5.32 -5.49
N LEU A 8 3.89 -4.05 -5.87
CA LEU A 8 2.73 -3.34 -6.37
C LEU A 8 3.04 -2.71 -7.73
N GLU A 9 2.06 -2.79 -8.62
CA GLU A 9 1.98 -1.97 -9.82
C GLU A 9 0.92 -0.88 -9.60
N TYR A 10 1.17 0.33 -10.10
CA TYR A 10 0.17 1.39 -10.12
C TYR A 10 0.39 2.40 -11.24
N ASP A 11 -0.75 2.91 -11.73
CA ASP A 11 -0.80 4.14 -12.52
C ASP A 11 -0.88 5.36 -11.59
N GLY A 12 0.17 6.18 -11.58
CA GLY A 12 0.25 7.38 -10.76
C GLY A 12 -0.53 8.58 -11.27
N THR A 13 -1.14 8.53 -12.46
CA THR A 13 -1.72 9.71 -13.16
C THR A 13 -2.65 10.54 -12.26
N ASN A 14 -3.51 9.90 -11.48
CA ASN A 14 -4.51 10.56 -10.62
C ASN A 14 -4.10 10.60 -9.14
N TYR A 15 -2.80 10.48 -8.86
CA TYR A 15 -2.25 10.42 -7.51
C TYR A 15 -1.19 11.50 -7.30
N SER A 16 -1.22 12.12 -6.12
CA SER A 16 -0.23 13.10 -5.67
C SER A 16 1.03 12.46 -5.10
N GLY A 17 1.43 11.32 -5.67
CA GLY A 17 2.62 10.55 -5.34
C GLY A 17 2.37 9.42 -4.36
N TRP A 18 3.47 8.82 -3.89
CA TRP A 18 3.44 7.69 -2.97
C TRP A 18 2.88 8.07 -1.60
N GLN A 19 3.45 9.11 -0.97
CA GLN A 19 3.27 9.39 0.46
C GLN A 19 1.84 9.83 0.81
N ALA A 20 1.30 9.25 1.89
CA ALA A 20 0.02 9.66 2.48
C ALA A 20 0.00 11.14 2.87
N GLN A 21 -1.06 11.84 2.46
CA GLN A 21 -1.27 13.27 2.67
C GLN A 21 -2.73 13.52 3.07
N LYS A 22 -2.97 14.54 3.92
CA LYS A 22 -4.32 14.83 4.42
C LYS A 22 -5.30 15.33 3.35
N ASN A 23 -4.80 16.06 2.36
CA ASN A 23 -5.61 16.82 1.40
C ASN A 23 -5.42 16.36 -0.05
N ALA A 24 -4.85 15.18 -0.25
CA ALA A 24 -4.52 14.69 -1.58
C ALA A 24 -4.55 13.16 -1.64
N ARG A 25 -5.07 12.62 -2.74
CA ARG A 25 -5.08 11.18 -2.97
C ARG A 25 -3.66 10.70 -3.24
N SER A 26 -3.23 9.66 -2.54
CA SER A 26 -1.88 9.12 -2.61
C SER A 26 -1.93 7.59 -2.71
N ILE A 27 -0.88 6.99 -3.27
CA ILE A 27 -0.82 5.53 -3.42
C ILE A 27 -0.82 4.84 -2.04
N GLN A 28 0.01 5.32 -1.10
CA GLN A 28 0.09 4.77 0.25
C GLN A 28 -1.26 4.92 1.00
N GLY A 29 -1.92 6.08 0.90
CA GLY A 29 -3.21 6.31 1.54
C GLY A 29 -4.29 5.35 1.02
N THR A 30 -4.45 5.28 -0.31
CA THR A 30 -5.42 4.37 -0.92
C THR A 30 -5.13 2.91 -0.61
N LEU A 31 -3.87 2.51 -0.58
CA LEU A 31 -3.50 1.13 -0.26
C LEU A 31 -3.77 0.80 1.22
N ILE A 32 -3.55 1.73 2.14
CA ILE A 32 -3.91 1.55 3.56
C ILE A 32 -5.43 1.40 3.70
N GLU A 33 -6.22 2.29 3.08
CA GLU A 33 -7.69 2.22 3.12
C GLU A 33 -8.20 0.87 2.57
N ALA A 34 -7.69 0.44 1.41
CA ALA A 34 -8.06 -0.84 0.80
C ALA A 34 -7.67 -2.03 1.68
N ALA A 35 -6.46 -2.03 2.24
CA ALA A 35 -6.00 -3.11 3.11
C ALA A 35 -6.77 -3.16 4.44
N GLN A 36 -7.14 -2.02 5.01
CA GLN A 36 -7.98 -1.98 6.21
C GLN A 36 -9.38 -2.53 5.94
N GLN A 37 -9.99 -2.17 4.81
CA GLN A 37 -11.28 -2.70 4.39
C GLN A 37 -11.21 -4.22 4.13
N PHE A 38 -10.18 -4.69 3.44
CA PHE A 38 -10.00 -6.10 3.13
C PHE A 38 -9.76 -6.96 4.39
N LEU A 39 -8.96 -6.45 5.33
CA LEU A 39 -8.56 -7.21 6.51
C LEU A 39 -9.49 -7.02 7.71
N ASP A 40 -10.32 -5.99 7.71
CA ASP A 40 -11.17 -5.55 8.82
C ASP A 40 -10.36 -5.29 10.11
N LEU A 41 -9.22 -4.60 9.95
CA LEU A 41 -8.32 -4.24 11.05
C LEU A 41 -7.35 -3.12 10.63
N PRO A 42 -6.77 -2.38 11.58
CA PRO A 42 -5.73 -1.39 11.29
C PRO A 42 -4.48 -2.03 10.68
N VAL A 43 -3.94 -1.41 9.63
CA VAL A 43 -2.65 -1.75 9.05
C VAL A 43 -1.74 -0.54 8.93
N GLU A 44 -0.44 -0.80 8.86
CA GLU A 44 0.57 0.16 8.45
C GLU A 44 1.24 -0.30 7.15
N ILE A 45 1.58 0.63 6.27
CA ILE A 45 2.26 0.32 5.02
C ILE A 45 3.40 1.31 4.79
N GLN A 46 4.59 0.80 4.49
CA GLN A 46 5.76 1.62 4.13
C GLN A 46 6.40 1.13 2.84
N GLY A 47 6.67 2.06 1.93
CA GLY A 47 7.30 1.79 0.63
C GLY A 47 8.82 1.74 0.73
N ALA A 48 9.46 1.05 -0.22
CA ALA A 48 10.90 1.02 -0.38
C ALA A 48 11.47 2.37 -0.85
N GLY A 49 10.65 3.18 -1.52
CA GLY A 49 10.98 4.53 -1.94
C GLY A 49 9.72 5.38 -2.14
N ARG A 50 9.91 6.70 -2.30
CA ARG A 50 8.83 7.62 -2.66
C ARG A 50 8.81 7.81 -4.17
N THR A 51 7.62 7.99 -4.72
CA THR A 51 7.41 8.51 -6.08
C THR A 51 6.66 9.85 -6.01
N ASP A 52 6.99 10.75 -6.93
CA ASP A 52 6.31 12.04 -7.05
C ASP A 52 4.92 11.90 -7.70
N ALA A 53 4.16 13.00 -7.70
CA ALA A 53 2.84 13.04 -8.33
C ALA A 53 2.91 12.63 -9.81
N GLY A 54 1.95 11.81 -10.26
CA GLY A 54 1.90 11.32 -11.64
C GLY A 54 2.83 10.15 -11.96
N VAL A 55 3.83 9.83 -11.13
CA VAL A 55 4.81 8.77 -11.43
C VAL A 55 4.19 7.38 -11.24
N HIS A 56 4.39 6.50 -12.22
CA HIS A 56 3.93 5.11 -12.21
C HIS A 56 4.99 4.15 -11.63
N ALA A 57 4.59 2.93 -11.30
CA ALA A 57 5.52 1.87 -10.95
C ALA A 57 4.98 0.50 -11.41
N LEU A 58 5.87 -0.38 -11.90
CA LEU A 58 5.56 -1.79 -12.21
C LEU A 58 5.89 -2.75 -11.05
N GLY A 59 6.65 -2.28 -10.06
CA GLY A 59 7.22 -3.15 -9.04
C GLY A 59 7.65 -2.40 -7.80
N GLN A 60 6.84 -1.44 -7.35
CA GLN A 60 7.10 -0.76 -6.08
C GLN A 60 7.04 -1.80 -4.95
N VAL A 61 8.13 -1.93 -4.21
CA VAL A 61 8.19 -2.82 -3.06
C VAL A 61 7.70 -2.04 -1.83
N ALA A 62 6.88 -2.70 -1.02
CA ALA A 62 6.45 -2.15 0.27
C ALA A 62 6.36 -3.28 1.31
N HIS A 63 6.24 -2.91 2.58
CA HIS A 63 5.81 -3.83 3.61
C HIS A 63 4.48 -3.41 4.23
N LEU A 64 3.62 -4.40 4.48
CA LEU A 64 2.37 -4.28 5.23
C LEU A 64 2.57 -4.88 6.61
N GLU A 65 2.16 -4.15 7.65
CA GLU A 65 2.13 -4.63 9.03
C GLU A 65 0.69 -4.73 9.55
N CYS A 66 0.40 -5.83 10.24
CA CYS A 66 -0.86 -6.02 10.93
C CYS A 66 -0.74 -6.94 12.16
N ALA A 67 -1.72 -6.85 13.06
CA ALA A 67 -1.78 -7.71 14.24
C ALA A 67 -2.10 -9.17 13.89
N ARG A 68 -2.94 -9.40 12.87
CA ARG A 68 -3.33 -10.74 12.42
C ARG A 68 -2.19 -11.42 11.66
N LYS A 69 -2.01 -12.72 11.90
CA LYS A 69 -1.14 -13.56 11.06
C LYS A 69 -1.94 -13.99 9.82
N LEU A 70 -1.45 -13.63 8.65
CA LEU A 70 -2.05 -13.92 7.35
C LEU A 70 -1.28 -15.04 6.63
N ASN A 71 -1.99 -15.80 5.80
CA ASN A 71 -1.38 -16.56 4.71
C ASN A 71 -1.04 -15.56 3.57
N CYS A 72 0.17 -15.63 3.04
CA CYS A 72 0.61 -14.77 1.93
C CYS A 72 -0.26 -14.93 0.68
N GLU A 73 -0.86 -16.10 0.44
CA GLU A 73 -1.79 -16.31 -0.68
C GLU A 73 -3.06 -15.48 -0.53
N THR A 74 -3.58 -15.33 0.69
CA THR A 74 -4.74 -14.47 0.97
C THR A 74 -4.46 -13.02 0.60
N LEU A 75 -3.24 -12.53 0.85
CA LEU A 75 -2.83 -11.18 0.46
C LEU A 75 -2.66 -11.00 -1.05
N ARG A 76 -2.43 -12.09 -1.80
CA ARG A 76 -2.19 -12.04 -3.24
C ARG A 76 -3.48 -12.01 -4.06
N MET A 77 -4.55 -12.61 -3.56
CA MET A 77 -5.85 -12.69 -4.24
C MET A 77 -6.83 -11.58 -3.85
N GLY A 78 -6.53 -10.82 -2.79
CA GLY A 78 -7.36 -9.71 -2.31
C GLY A 78 -7.22 -8.43 -3.11
#